data_AF-A0A0F9B715-F1
#
_entry.id   AF-A0A0F9B715-F1
#
_cell.length_a   1.000
_cell.length_b   1.000
_cell.length_c   1.000
_cell.angle_alpha   90.00
_cell.angle_beta   90.00
_cell.angle_gamma   90.00
#
_symmetry.space_group_name_H-M   'P 1'
#
loop_
_entity.id
_entity.type
_entity.pdbx_description
1 polymer ?
#
loop_
_entity_poly.entity_id
_entity_poly.type
_entity_poly.pdbx_seq_one_letter_code
_entity_poly.pdbx_strand_id
1 'polypeptide(L)'
;MSITKNGLSDEDQDMIIAQALETDEGRTALAQAMVEPIRRSLEYQAVGRKLLMVDELPQGALARYERDVAAIAWVVSRRGAVPDQIQEGEEVLVPTFEIAANPTVRLSEIKARRFYIVDRAQIKAKEAIQKEEDSNIFTALLAACLAAQTIVNYGTLTTAALNEAFKQIEQHDLVTAKIVVHAFQYASIRTFGKDFFDEATQREIITTGLYGHLWTADIHVSSRMPTDTVLLVASPETVGAFPIRQDITVLPADDPKKLRLGWVIY
;
A
#
# COMPACT_ATOMS: atom_id res chain seq x y z
N MET A 1 24.38 30.42 -6.01
CA MET A 1 23.55 31.64 -5.89
C MET A 1 22.11 31.21 -5.71
N SER A 2 21.47 31.63 -4.63
CA SER A 2 20.08 31.27 -4.29
C SER A 2 19.12 32.13 -5.10
N ILE A 3 18.31 31.51 -5.96
CA ILE A 3 17.31 32.20 -6.78
C ILE A 3 16.02 32.31 -5.95
N THR A 4 15.75 33.52 -5.48
CA THR A 4 14.50 33.91 -4.82
C THR A 4 13.34 33.85 -5.82
N LYS A 5 12.34 33.04 -5.49
CA LYS A 5 11.22 32.59 -6.33
C LYS A 5 10.05 33.59 -6.40
N ASN A 6 10.31 34.89 -6.47
CA ASN A 6 9.25 35.91 -6.54
C ASN A 6 9.42 36.79 -7.77
N GLY A 7 8.69 36.46 -8.85
CA GLY A 7 8.39 37.40 -9.94
C GLY A 7 9.01 37.13 -11.32
N LEU A 8 9.23 35.88 -11.74
CA LEU A 8 9.56 35.58 -13.15
C LEU A 8 8.28 35.36 -13.97
N SER A 9 8.19 35.99 -15.14
CA SER A 9 7.18 35.72 -16.16
C SER A 9 7.37 34.33 -16.77
N ASP A 10 6.30 33.75 -17.33
CA ASP A 10 6.30 32.40 -17.92
C ASP A 10 7.39 32.24 -19.02
N GLU A 11 7.73 33.32 -19.73
CA GLU A 11 8.75 33.33 -20.78
C GLU A 11 10.19 33.21 -20.23
N ASP A 12 10.48 33.82 -19.08
CA ASP A 12 11.80 33.72 -18.43
C ASP A 12 11.99 32.34 -17.79
N GLN A 13 10.90 31.72 -17.30
CA GLN A 13 10.92 30.33 -16.83
C GLN A 13 11.18 29.36 -17.99
N ASP A 14 10.56 29.58 -19.15
CA ASP A 14 10.77 28.75 -20.34
C ASP A 14 12.23 28.79 -20.85
N MET A 15 12.89 29.94 -20.76
CA MET A 15 14.30 30.07 -21.14
C MET A 15 15.24 29.36 -20.16
N ILE A 16 14.96 29.43 -18.86
CA ILE A 16 15.73 28.70 -17.82
C ILE A 16 15.50 27.19 -17.92
N ILE A 17 14.28 26.75 -18.25
CA ILE A 17 13.95 25.34 -18.47
C ILE A 17 14.64 24.81 -19.72
N ALA A 18 14.66 25.58 -20.82
CA ALA A 18 15.37 25.21 -22.04
C ALA A 18 16.89 25.08 -21.81
N GLN A 19 17.48 26.00 -21.05
CA GLN A 19 18.90 25.96 -20.70
C GLN A 19 19.24 24.82 -19.73
N ALA A 20 18.33 24.47 -18.81
CA ALA A 20 18.49 23.32 -17.91
C ALA A 20 18.34 21.96 -18.63
N LEU A 21 17.63 21.90 -19.76
CA LEU A 21 17.44 20.69 -20.56
C LEU A 21 18.65 20.30 -21.43
N GLU A 22 19.60 21.22 -21.64
CA GLU A 22 20.82 20.96 -22.41
C GLU A 22 21.90 20.26 -21.59
N THR A 23 21.87 20.39 -20.26
CA THR A 23 22.88 19.81 -19.36
C THR A 23 22.33 18.59 -18.64
N ASP A 24 23.17 17.55 -18.47
CA ASP A 24 22.74 16.33 -17.77
C ASP A 24 22.45 16.60 -16.28
N GLU A 25 23.21 17.51 -15.64
CA GLU A 25 22.93 17.96 -14.27
C GLU A 25 21.61 18.75 -14.16
N GLY A 26 21.31 19.60 -15.15
CA GLY A 26 20.06 20.38 -15.19
C GLY A 26 18.82 19.52 -15.39
N ARG A 27 18.93 18.43 -16.16
CA ARG A 27 17.85 17.42 -16.29
C ARG A 27 17.57 16.71 -14.98
N THR A 28 18.61 16.35 -14.21
CA THR A 28 18.43 15.76 -12.87
C THR A 28 17.81 16.73 -11.87
N ALA A 29 18.24 18.01 -11.87
CA ALA A 29 17.69 19.01 -10.97
C ALA A 29 16.24 19.38 -11.30
N LEU A 30 15.90 19.47 -12.60
CA LEU A 30 14.52 19.70 -13.06
C LEU A 30 13.62 18.49 -12.77
N ALA A 31 14.13 17.28 -12.96
CA ALA A 31 13.43 16.06 -12.56
C ALA A 31 13.14 16.04 -11.06
N GLN A 32 14.07 16.50 -10.21
CA GLN A 32 13.84 16.62 -8.76
C GLN A 32 12.84 17.73 -8.40
N ALA A 33 12.88 18.89 -9.06
CA ALA A 33 11.96 20.00 -8.80
C ALA A 33 10.52 19.73 -9.24
N MET A 34 10.31 18.87 -10.24
CA MET A 34 8.99 18.42 -10.69
C MET A 34 8.35 17.40 -9.74
N VAL A 35 9.06 16.84 -8.76
CA VAL A 35 8.54 15.83 -7.82
C VAL A 35 7.61 16.42 -6.76
N GLU A 36 7.84 17.67 -6.32
CA GLU A 36 7.12 18.28 -5.19
C GLU A 36 5.61 18.48 -5.42
N PRO A 37 5.13 18.93 -6.62
CA PRO A 37 3.70 19.08 -6.88
C PRO A 37 2.95 17.75 -7.07
N ILE A 38 3.66 16.66 -7.34
CA ILE A 38 3.10 15.34 -7.70
C ILE A 38 2.54 14.59 -6.48
N ARG A 39 2.94 14.97 -5.25
CA ARG A 39 2.41 14.38 -4.01
C ARG A 39 0.91 14.64 -3.75
N ARG A 40 0.26 15.55 -4.49
CA ARG A 40 -1.12 15.99 -4.22
C ARG A 40 -2.23 15.33 -5.04
N SER A 41 -1.92 14.57 -6.10
CA SER A 41 -2.93 13.96 -6.98
C SER A 41 -2.67 12.50 -7.29
N LEU A 42 -2.52 11.67 -6.25
CA LEU A 42 -2.57 10.21 -6.40
C LEU A 42 -4.04 9.79 -6.43
N GLU A 43 -4.53 9.37 -7.61
CA GLU A 43 -5.88 8.81 -7.79
C GLU A 43 -6.05 7.43 -7.12
N TYR A 44 -4.93 6.76 -6.79
CA TYR A 44 -4.90 5.54 -6.00
C TYR A 44 -4.14 5.78 -4.69
N GLN A 45 -4.78 5.49 -3.55
CA GLN A 45 -4.11 5.46 -2.26
C GLN A 45 -3.76 4.00 -1.94
N ALA A 46 -2.47 3.68 -1.93
CA ALA A 46 -1.97 2.35 -1.59
C ALA A 46 -2.47 1.94 -0.20
N VAL A 47 -3.15 0.79 -0.12
CA VAL A 47 -3.71 0.26 1.12
C VAL A 47 -2.75 -0.75 1.74
N GLY A 48 -2.00 -1.49 0.92
CA GLY A 48 -1.13 -2.58 1.37
C GLY A 48 -0.12 -2.17 2.43
N ARG A 49 0.54 -1.03 2.25
CA ARG A 49 1.50 -0.47 3.24
C ARG A 49 0.88 -0.08 4.58
N LYS A 50 -0.45 0.03 4.68
CA LYS A 50 -1.16 0.29 5.95
C LYS A 50 -1.56 -0.99 6.67
N LEU A 51 -1.55 -2.14 5.97
CA LEU A 51 -1.98 -3.43 6.51
C LEU A 51 -0.85 -4.20 7.17
N LEU A 52 0.38 -3.99 6.70
CA LEU A 52 1.58 -4.66 7.18
C LEU A 52 2.55 -3.63 7.77
N MET A 53 3.41 -4.08 8.68
CA MET A 53 4.48 -3.24 9.22
C MET A 53 5.54 -3.02 8.14
N VAL A 54 5.76 -1.78 7.72
CA VAL A 54 6.80 -1.45 6.75
C VAL A 54 8.16 -1.47 7.45
N ASP A 55 9.08 -2.29 6.94
CA ASP A 55 10.47 -2.35 7.40
C ASP A 55 11.41 -1.98 6.25
N GLU A 56 12.26 -0.98 6.46
CA GLU A 56 13.22 -0.50 5.46
C GLU A 56 14.57 -1.20 5.67
N LEU A 57 14.88 -2.16 4.79
CA LEU A 57 16.10 -2.96 4.88
C LEU A 57 17.26 -2.31 4.12
N PRO A 58 18.44 -2.15 4.74
CA PRO A 58 19.62 -1.68 4.04
C PRO A 58 20.12 -2.72 3.02
N GLN A 59 20.86 -2.25 2.00
CA GLN A 59 21.37 -3.13 0.95
C GLN A 59 22.25 -4.26 1.52
N GLY A 60 21.92 -5.50 1.16
CA GLY A 60 22.64 -6.69 1.60
C GLY A 60 22.10 -7.37 2.86
N ALA A 61 21.14 -6.76 3.57
CA ALA A 61 20.44 -7.43 4.66
C ALA A 61 19.44 -8.46 4.13
N LEU A 62 19.39 -9.62 4.79
CA LEU A 62 18.36 -10.62 4.57
C LEU A 62 17.15 -10.26 5.42
N ALA A 63 15.97 -10.27 4.81
CA ALA A 63 14.70 -10.11 5.50
C ALA A 63 14.41 -11.36 6.33
N ARG A 64 14.89 -11.39 7.57
CA ARG A 64 14.62 -12.45 8.53
C ARG A 64 13.82 -11.90 9.67
N TYR A 65 12.69 -12.53 9.94
CA TYR A 65 11.84 -12.19 11.07
C TYR A 65 11.74 -13.41 11.97
N GLU A 66 11.99 -13.21 13.25
CA GLU A 66 11.84 -14.25 14.26
C GLU A 66 10.36 -14.43 14.58
N ARG A 67 9.91 -15.69 14.58
CA ARG A 67 8.58 -16.03 15.05
C ARG A 67 8.55 -15.95 16.58
N ASP A 68 7.50 -15.33 17.11
CA ASP A 68 7.30 -15.25 18.55
C ASP A 68 7.13 -16.63 19.19
N VAL A 69 7.46 -16.67 20.47
CA VAL A 69 7.89 -17.84 21.19
C VAL A 69 6.90 -18.10 22.33
N ALA A 70 6.17 -19.21 22.25
CA ALA A 70 5.09 -19.48 23.21
C ALA A 70 5.60 -20.10 24.52
N ALA A 71 5.40 -19.41 25.65
CA ALA A 71 5.66 -19.95 26.99
C ALA A 71 4.43 -20.66 27.56
N ILE A 72 4.62 -21.82 28.20
CA ILE A 72 3.53 -22.56 28.86
C ILE A 72 3.73 -22.47 30.37
N ALA A 73 2.69 -22.05 31.08
CA ALA A 73 2.70 -22.01 32.55
C ALA A 73 2.11 -23.29 33.14
N TRP A 74 2.72 -23.80 34.20
CA TRP A 74 2.23 -24.95 34.97
C TRP A 74 1.74 -24.52 36.35
N VAL A 75 0.61 -25.06 36.81
CA VAL A 75 0.18 -24.90 38.20
C VAL A 75 0.98 -25.86 39.08
N VAL A 76 1.92 -25.33 39.85
CA VAL A 76 2.77 -26.15 40.72
C VAL A 76 2.15 -26.24 42.13
N SER A 77 2.07 -27.48 42.64
CA SER A 77 1.59 -27.75 44.00
C SER A 77 2.58 -27.26 45.08
N ARG A 78 2.14 -27.12 46.34
CA ARG A 78 2.92 -26.48 47.44
C ARG A 78 4.35 -27.02 47.69
N ARG A 79 4.68 -28.22 47.22
CA ARG A 79 6.05 -28.81 47.26
C ARG A 79 6.52 -29.35 45.91
N GLY A 80 5.88 -28.96 44.81
CA GLY A 80 6.29 -29.36 43.47
C GLY A 80 7.50 -28.55 42.99
N ALA A 81 8.28 -29.15 42.09
CA ALA A 81 9.31 -28.44 41.34
C ALA A 81 8.76 -28.11 39.94
N VAL A 82 9.13 -26.95 39.42
CA VAL A 82 8.78 -26.55 38.05
C VAL A 82 9.66 -27.37 37.10
N PRO A 83 9.10 -28.03 36.07
CA PRO A 83 9.91 -28.70 35.05
C PRO A 83 10.59 -27.69 34.13
N ASP A 84 11.78 -28.01 33.63
CA ASP A 84 12.49 -27.17 32.67
C ASP A 84 11.76 -27.15 31.32
N GLN A 85 11.61 -25.95 30.75
CA GLN A 85 11.13 -25.73 29.39
C GLN A 85 12.25 -25.08 28.57
N ILE A 86 12.72 -25.79 27.53
CA ILE A 86 13.62 -25.21 26.53
C ILE A 86 12.76 -24.56 25.47
N GLN A 87 13.16 -23.37 25.08
CA GLN A 87 12.42 -22.56 24.17
C GLN A 87 13.27 -22.22 22.95
N GLU A 88 12.76 -22.55 21.77
CA GLU A 88 13.44 -22.36 20.49
C GLU A 88 12.69 -21.31 19.67
N GLY A 89 13.45 -20.45 18.98
CA GLY A 89 12.92 -19.48 18.02
C GLY A 89 13.08 -20.02 16.60
N GLU A 90 12.06 -19.83 15.77
CA GLU A 90 12.08 -20.16 14.34
C GLU A 90 12.20 -18.86 13.54
N GLU A 91 13.04 -18.84 12.50
CA GLU A 91 13.19 -17.69 11.61
C GLU A 91 12.39 -17.90 10.31
N VAL A 92 11.64 -16.88 9.89
CA VAL A 92 10.98 -16.83 8.59
C VAL A 92 11.73 -15.89 7.66
N LEU A 93 12.10 -16.39 6.49
CA LEU A 93 12.74 -15.60 5.44
C LEU A 93 11.69 -15.15 4.41
N VAL A 94 11.54 -13.84 4.23
CA VAL A 94 10.62 -13.26 3.26
C VAL A 94 11.36 -13.00 1.94
N PRO A 95 10.93 -13.59 0.80
CA PRO A 95 11.57 -13.33 -0.48
C PRO A 95 11.23 -11.92 -0.96
N THR A 96 12.25 -11.13 -1.28
CA THR A 96 12.10 -9.81 -1.92
C THR A 96 12.09 -9.97 -3.44
N PHE A 97 11.18 -9.28 -4.12
CA PHE A 97 11.11 -9.21 -5.58
C PHE A 97 11.04 -7.76 -6.05
N GLU A 98 11.41 -7.50 -7.30
CA GLU A 98 11.42 -6.16 -7.89
C GLU A 98 10.16 -5.94 -8.73
N ILE A 99 9.55 -4.76 -8.61
CA ILE A 99 8.41 -4.33 -9.44
C ILE A 99 8.87 -3.14 -10.26
N ALA A 100 8.88 -3.27 -11.58
CA ALA A 100 9.31 -2.20 -12.47
C ALA A 100 8.28 -1.87 -13.55
N ALA A 101 8.18 -0.58 -13.90
CA ALA A 101 7.39 -0.07 -15.02
C ALA A 101 8.29 0.73 -15.97
N ASN A 102 8.19 0.45 -17.27
CA ASN A 102 8.92 1.18 -18.31
C ASN A 102 7.96 1.96 -19.23
N PRO A 103 7.48 3.16 -18.83
CA PRO A 103 6.75 4.03 -19.74
C PRO A 103 7.67 4.60 -20.83
N THR A 104 7.41 4.26 -22.09
CA THR A 104 8.10 4.87 -23.25
C THR A 104 7.16 5.78 -24.05
N VAL A 105 7.61 6.98 -24.40
CA VAL A 105 6.86 7.96 -25.21
C VAL A 105 7.65 8.31 -26.48
N ARG A 106 6.96 8.47 -27.61
CA ARG A 106 7.59 8.88 -28.87
C ARG A 106 7.95 10.37 -28.86
N LEU A 107 9.14 10.71 -29.37
CA LEU A 107 9.62 12.10 -29.46
C LEU A 107 8.70 13.03 -30.27
N SER A 108 7.99 12.50 -31.28
CA SER A 108 7.03 13.27 -32.08
C SER A 108 5.84 13.79 -31.28
N GLU A 109 5.39 13.04 -30.27
CA GLU A 109 4.23 13.40 -29.44
C GLU A 109 4.60 14.46 -28.39
N ILE A 110 5.83 14.39 -27.87
CA ILE A 110 6.38 15.40 -26.95
C ILE A 110 6.51 16.75 -27.67
N LYS A 111 7.01 16.74 -28.91
CA LYS A 111 7.13 17.96 -29.73
C LYS A 111 5.78 18.57 -30.11
N ALA A 112 4.71 17.77 -30.15
CA ALA A 112 3.37 18.26 -30.46
C ALA A 112 2.73 19.07 -29.31
N ARG A 113 3.34 19.10 -28.11
CA ARG A 113 3.05 19.94 -26.90
C ARG A 113 1.58 20.09 -26.45
N ARG A 114 0.62 19.44 -27.10
CA ARG A 114 -0.82 19.62 -26.83
C ARG A 114 -1.28 18.94 -25.53
N PHE A 115 -0.45 18.09 -24.92
CA PHE A 115 -0.68 17.47 -23.61
C PHE A 115 0.66 17.22 -22.89
N TYR A 116 0.71 17.42 -21.57
CA TYR A 116 1.82 16.99 -20.69
C TYR A 116 1.85 15.46 -20.58
N ILE A 117 2.17 14.79 -21.70
CA ILE A 117 2.12 13.33 -21.82
C ILE A 117 3.21 12.65 -20.98
N VAL A 118 4.33 13.35 -20.77
CA VAL A 118 5.46 12.90 -19.94
C VAL A 118 5.03 12.77 -18.48
N ASP A 119 4.50 13.84 -17.90
CA ASP A 119 4.10 13.86 -16.49
C ASP A 119 2.97 12.86 -16.21
N ARG A 120 2.00 12.79 -17.12
CA ARG A 120 0.91 11.81 -17.02
C ARG A 120 1.40 10.37 -17.15
N ALA A 121 2.40 10.10 -17.99
CA ALA A 121 2.98 8.76 -18.11
C ALA A 121 3.71 8.35 -16.83
N GLN A 122 4.44 9.27 -16.19
CA GLN A 122 5.12 9.00 -14.93
C GLN A 122 4.12 8.75 -13.78
N ILE A 123 3.05 9.55 -13.67
CA ILE A 123 2.01 9.37 -12.64
C ILE A 123 1.35 7.99 -12.80
N LYS A 124 0.95 7.63 -14.02
CA LYS A 124 0.32 6.33 -14.29
C LYS A 124 1.27 5.16 -14.04
N ALA A 125 2.56 5.32 -14.31
CA ALA A 125 3.55 4.27 -14.03
C ALA A 125 3.73 4.06 -12.52
N LYS A 126 3.80 5.13 -11.71
CA LYS A 126 3.82 5.02 -10.24
C LYS A 126 2.55 4.36 -9.68
N GLU A 127 1.40 4.77 -10.20
CA GLU A 127 0.11 4.19 -9.83
C GLU A 127 0.04 2.69 -10.18
N ALA A 128 0.57 2.29 -11.34
CA ALA A 128 0.64 0.89 -11.73
C ALA A 128 1.49 0.07 -10.76
N ILE A 129 2.67 0.57 -10.35
CA ILE A 129 3.53 -0.11 -9.37
C ILE A 129 2.80 -0.31 -8.04
N GLN A 130 2.17 0.74 -7.51
CA GLN A 130 1.42 0.64 -6.25
C GLN A 130 0.23 -0.33 -6.33
N LYS A 131 -0.42 -0.40 -7.49
CA LYS A 131 -1.51 -1.34 -7.72
C LYS A 131 -1.04 -2.79 -7.79
N GLU A 132 0.11 -3.06 -8.41
CA GLU A 132 0.69 -4.40 -8.44
C GLU A 132 1.26 -4.81 -7.07
N GLU A 133 1.82 -3.87 -6.31
CA GLU A 133 2.23 -4.05 -4.91
C GLU A 133 1.04 -4.53 -4.05
N ASP A 134 -0.08 -3.79 -4.07
CA ASP A 134 -1.30 -4.15 -3.33
C ASP A 134 -1.88 -5.51 -3.77
N SER A 135 -1.88 -5.82 -5.08
CA SER A 135 -2.39 -7.08 -5.60
C SER A 135 -1.60 -8.30 -5.07
N ASN A 136 -0.28 -8.16 -4.96
CA ASN A 136 0.57 -9.21 -4.41
C ASN A 136 0.36 -9.36 -2.90
N ILE A 137 0.23 -8.24 -2.16
CA ILE A 137 -0.07 -8.27 -0.73
C ILE A 137 -1.41 -8.97 -0.47
N PHE A 138 -2.46 -8.64 -1.20
CA PHE A 138 -3.77 -9.29 -1.03
C PHE A 138 -3.72 -10.77 -1.38
N THR A 139 -2.99 -11.15 -2.43
CA THR A 139 -2.84 -12.56 -2.81
C THR A 139 -2.10 -13.34 -1.73
N ALA A 140 -1.04 -12.76 -1.16
CA ALA A 140 -0.30 -13.37 -0.06
C ALA A 140 -1.17 -13.52 1.19
N LEU A 141 -1.94 -12.50 1.57
CA LEU A 141 -2.85 -12.54 2.72
C LEU A 141 -3.98 -13.58 2.54
N LEU A 142 -4.56 -13.66 1.34
CA LEU A 142 -5.58 -14.66 1.03
C LEU A 142 -5.01 -16.09 1.04
N ALA A 143 -3.78 -16.29 0.56
CA ALA A 143 -3.10 -17.59 0.61
C ALA A 143 -2.69 -18.00 2.03
N ALA A 144 -2.41 -17.04 2.91
CA ALA A 144 -2.09 -17.29 4.31
C ALA A 144 -3.32 -17.65 5.15
N CYS A 145 -4.53 -17.30 4.69
CA CYS A 145 -5.76 -17.60 5.41
C CYS A 145 -6.06 -19.11 5.42
N LEU A 146 -6.18 -19.69 6.61
CA LEU A 146 -6.55 -21.08 6.79
C LEU A 146 -8.04 -21.29 6.46
N ALA A 147 -8.38 -22.43 5.87
CA ALA A 147 -9.78 -22.78 5.57
C ALA A 147 -10.67 -22.78 6.82
N ALA A 148 -10.11 -23.08 8.00
CA ALA A 148 -10.82 -23.06 9.28
C ALA A 148 -11.20 -21.64 9.75
N GLN A 149 -10.45 -20.62 9.32
CA GLN A 149 -10.67 -19.21 9.65
C GLN A 149 -11.46 -18.48 8.53
N THR A 150 -11.88 -19.21 7.49
CA THR A 150 -12.67 -18.66 6.39
C THR A 150 -14.16 -18.86 6.66
N ILE A 151 -14.91 -17.77 6.78
CA ILE A 151 -16.37 -17.79 6.92
C ILE A 151 -17.01 -17.64 5.54
N VAL A 152 -17.84 -18.60 5.15
CA VAL A 152 -18.56 -18.57 3.87
C VAL A 152 -19.91 -17.89 4.08
N ASN A 153 -20.09 -16.74 3.44
CA ASN A 153 -21.38 -16.06 3.37
C ASN A 153 -22.06 -16.38 2.03
N TYR A 154 -23.35 -16.74 2.07
CA TYR A 154 -24.15 -16.96 0.86
C TYR A 154 -25.03 -15.74 0.59
N GLY A 155 -24.86 -15.12 -0.58
CA GLY A 155 -25.66 -13.97 -1.01
C GLY A 155 -24.99 -12.63 -0.71
N THR A 156 -25.77 -11.64 -0.29
CA THR A 156 -25.23 -10.33 0.08
C THR A 156 -24.54 -10.38 1.43
N LEU A 157 -23.39 -9.71 1.56
CA LEU A 157 -22.66 -9.61 2.81
C LEU A 157 -23.59 -9.19 3.95
N THR A 158 -23.65 -9.99 5.02
CA THR A 158 -24.46 -9.72 6.21
C THR A 158 -23.58 -9.32 7.38
N THR A 159 -24.14 -8.52 8.29
CA THR A 159 -23.47 -8.12 9.54
C THR A 159 -23.16 -9.30 10.45
N ALA A 160 -24.01 -10.34 10.44
CA ALA A 160 -23.79 -11.56 11.21
C ALA A 160 -22.52 -12.30 10.76
N ALA A 161 -22.30 -12.44 9.46
CA ALA A 161 -21.10 -13.10 8.93
C ALA A 161 -19.82 -12.30 9.22
N LEU A 162 -19.90 -10.96 9.21
CA LEU A 162 -18.77 -10.12 9.65
C LEU A 162 -18.47 -10.34 11.13
N ASN A 163 -19.49 -10.36 12.00
CA ASN A 163 -19.28 -10.58 13.43
C ASN A 163 -18.68 -11.97 13.74
N GLU A 164 -19.07 -13.00 12.98
CA GLU A 164 -18.42 -14.33 13.08
C GLU A 164 -16.95 -14.28 12.68
N ALA A 165 -16.59 -13.49 11.65
CA ALA A 165 -15.19 -13.29 11.27
C ALA A 165 -14.40 -12.50 12.32
N PHE A 166 -14.99 -11.48 12.96
CA PHE A 166 -14.36 -10.78 14.09
C PHE A 166 -14.04 -11.73 15.24
N LYS A 167 -15.00 -12.60 15.59
CA LYS A 167 -14.82 -13.60 16.65
C LYS A 167 -13.65 -14.54 16.38
N GLN A 168 -13.40 -14.92 15.12
CA GLN A 168 -12.29 -15.80 14.76
C GLN A 168 -10.92 -15.14 15.04
N ILE A 169 -10.81 -13.83 14.86
CA ILE A 169 -9.58 -13.07 15.15
C ILE A 169 -9.44 -12.86 16.66
N GLU A 170 -10.52 -12.46 17.33
CA GLU A 170 -10.54 -12.19 18.77
C GLU A 170 -10.31 -13.44 19.63
N GLN A 171 -10.61 -14.64 19.12
CA GLN A 171 -10.28 -15.90 19.78
C GLN A 171 -8.77 -16.07 20.02
N HIS A 172 -7.93 -15.38 19.24
CA HIS A 172 -6.47 -15.40 19.38
C HIS A 172 -5.93 -14.24 20.23
N ASP A 173 -6.79 -13.58 21.03
CA ASP A 173 -6.47 -12.40 21.85
C ASP A 173 -5.96 -11.20 21.01
N LEU A 174 -6.29 -11.18 19.72
CA LEU A 174 -5.96 -10.11 18.79
C LEU A 174 -7.15 -9.19 18.55
N VAL A 175 -6.90 -7.90 18.41
CA VAL A 175 -7.92 -6.92 18.04
C VAL A 175 -7.96 -6.75 16.53
N THR A 176 -9.14 -6.88 15.93
CA THR A 176 -9.35 -6.60 14.50
C THR A 176 -9.23 -5.10 14.24
N ALA A 177 -8.27 -4.69 13.41
CA ALA A 177 -7.94 -3.28 13.21
C ALA A 177 -8.35 -2.74 11.85
N LYS A 178 -8.37 -3.58 10.81
CA LYS A 178 -8.60 -3.16 9.41
C LYS A 178 -9.52 -4.15 8.70
N ILE A 179 -10.47 -3.60 7.94
CA ILE A 179 -11.34 -4.36 7.02
C ILE A 179 -11.01 -3.90 5.61
N VAL A 180 -10.68 -4.83 4.71
CA VAL A 180 -10.41 -4.54 3.30
C VAL A 180 -11.47 -5.19 2.43
N VAL A 181 -12.09 -4.37 1.59
CA VAL A 181 -13.17 -4.80 0.69
C VAL A 181 -13.00 -4.23 -0.71
N HIS A 182 -13.55 -4.94 -1.68
CA HIS A 182 -13.75 -4.39 -3.01
C HIS A 182 -14.85 -3.30 -3.01
N ALA A 183 -14.73 -2.32 -3.91
CA ALA A 183 -15.71 -1.22 -4.04
C ALA A 183 -17.15 -1.70 -4.29
N PHE A 184 -17.32 -2.85 -4.95
CA PHE A 184 -18.62 -3.46 -5.20
C PHE A 184 -19.27 -3.96 -3.90
N GLN A 185 -18.54 -4.70 -3.06
CA GLN A 185 -19.05 -5.19 -1.78
C GLN A 185 -19.24 -4.09 -0.75
N TYR A 186 -18.45 -3.02 -0.85
CA TYR A 186 -18.62 -1.84 0.00
C TYR A 186 -20.01 -1.21 -0.14
N ALA A 187 -20.67 -1.35 -1.29
CA ALA A 187 -22.06 -0.91 -1.46
C ALA A 187 -23.02 -1.61 -0.48
N SER A 188 -22.82 -2.91 -0.20
CA SER A 188 -23.62 -3.66 0.78
C SER A 188 -23.38 -3.17 2.21
N ILE A 189 -22.14 -2.81 2.56
CA ILE A 189 -21.80 -2.26 3.88
C ILE A 189 -22.51 -0.91 4.10
N ARG A 190 -22.64 -0.08 3.07
CA ARG A 190 -23.39 1.19 3.15
C ARG A 190 -24.89 1.00 3.42
N THR A 191 -25.42 -0.17 3.09
CA THR A 191 -26.84 -0.51 3.33
C THR A 191 -27.10 -1.17 4.67
N PHE A 192 -26.07 -1.40 5.50
CA PHE A 192 -26.27 -1.79 6.89
C PHE A 192 -27.05 -0.66 7.59
N GLY A 193 -28.21 -1.00 8.17
CA GLY A 193 -29.23 -0.03 8.54
C GLY A 193 -28.80 1.02 9.58
N LYS A 194 -29.70 2.00 9.80
CA LYS A 194 -29.51 3.15 10.71
C LYS A 194 -29.26 2.79 12.18
N ASP A 195 -29.58 1.57 12.60
CA ASP A 195 -29.45 1.14 14.00
C ASP A 195 -28.00 0.81 14.42
N PHE A 196 -27.06 0.78 13.47
CA PHE A 196 -25.69 0.31 13.70
C PHE A 196 -24.60 1.35 13.46
N PHE A 197 -24.88 2.41 12.70
CA PHE A 197 -23.94 3.51 12.51
C PHE A 197 -24.26 4.63 13.50
N ASP A 198 -23.35 4.87 14.44
CA ASP A 198 -23.37 6.04 15.33
C ASP A 198 -23.45 7.33 14.49
N GLU A 199 -24.19 8.35 14.96
CA GLU A 199 -24.42 9.62 14.23
C GLU A 199 -23.10 10.33 13.88
N ALA A 200 -22.04 10.13 14.68
CA ALA A 200 -20.70 10.62 14.39
C ALA A 200 -20.06 9.94 13.17
N THR A 201 -20.24 8.62 13.03
CA THR A 201 -19.68 7.83 11.91
C THR A 201 -20.46 8.12 10.62
N GLN A 202 -21.77 8.37 10.70
CA GLN A 202 -22.57 8.80 9.54
C GLN A 202 -22.08 10.15 9.01
N ARG A 203 -21.72 11.10 9.90
CA ARG A 203 -21.18 12.40 9.47
C ARG A 203 -19.84 12.24 8.75
N GLU A 204 -18.95 11.36 9.21
CA GLU A 204 -17.68 11.08 8.53
C GLU A 204 -17.87 10.34 7.19
N ILE A 205 -18.74 9.33 7.13
CA ILE A 205 -19.05 8.62 5.88
C ILE A 205 -19.69 9.56 4.85
N ILE A 206 -20.59 10.45 5.28
CA ILE A 206 -21.25 11.44 4.41
C ILE A 206 -20.30 12.56 3.97
N THR A 207 -19.37 12.98 4.85
CA THR A 207 -18.44 14.09 4.56
C THR A 207 -17.21 13.64 3.77
N THR A 208 -16.71 12.42 4.00
CA THR A 208 -15.45 11.92 3.40
C THR A 208 -15.67 10.81 2.37
N GLY A 209 -16.82 10.12 2.37
CA GLY A 209 -17.24 9.15 1.35
C GLY A 209 -16.40 7.86 1.21
N LEU A 210 -15.25 7.79 1.88
CA LEU A 210 -14.17 6.84 1.60
C LEU A 210 -13.59 6.13 2.84
N TYR A 211 -13.93 6.58 4.05
CA TYR A 211 -13.43 5.99 5.30
C TYR A 211 -14.59 5.88 6.29
N GLY A 212 -14.93 4.65 6.67
CA GLY A 212 -15.90 4.36 7.71
C GLY A 212 -15.27 3.44 8.74
N HIS A 213 -15.57 3.65 10.01
CA HIS A 213 -15.18 2.76 11.09
C HIS A 213 -16.34 1.80 11.37
N LEU A 214 -16.05 0.51 11.57
CA LEU A 214 -17.02 -0.50 11.99
C LEU A 214 -16.42 -1.31 13.14
N TRP A 215 -17.06 -1.27 14.31
CA TRP A 215 -16.68 -2.03 15.51
C TRP A 215 -15.17 -2.00 15.78
N THR A 216 -14.60 -0.79 15.84
CA THR A 216 -13.16 -0.52 16.11
C THR A 216 -12.21 -0.74 14.91
N ALA A 217 -12.68 -1.32 13.80
CA ALA A 217 -11.86 -1.53 12.60
C ALA A 217 -12.11 -0.46 11.51
N ASP A 218 -11.04 -0.05 10.82
CA ASP A 218 -11.15 0.91 9.72
C ASP A 218 -11.41 0.19 8.40
N ILE A 219 -12.45 0.63 7.68
CA ILE A 219 -12.77 0.09 6.37
C ILE A 219 -11.90 0.77 5.30
N HIS A 220 -11.15 -0.05 4.58
CA HIS A 220 -10.38 0.34 3.41
C HIS A 220 -10.98 -0.28 2.16
N VAL A 221 -11.19 0.55 1.14
CA VAL A 221 -11.70 0.12 -0.15
C VAL A 221 -10.54 0.04 -1.14
N SER A 222 -10.35 -1.11 -1.78
CA SER A 222 -9.40 -1.25 -2.90
C SER A 222 -10.06 -1.90 -4.10
N SER A 223 -9.75 -1.39 -5.29
CA SER A 223 -10.22 -1.95 -6.57
C SER A 223 -9.46 -3.22 -6.98
N ARG A 224 -8.34 -3.55 -6.31
CA ARG A 224 -7.54 -4.75 -6.60
C ARG A 224 -7.95 -5.97 -5.79
N MET A 225 -8.77 -5.79 -4.76
CA MET A 225 -9.30 -6.88 -3.95
C MET A 225 -10.34 -7.68 -4.77
N PRO A 226 -10.36 -9.03 -4.72
CA PRO A 226 -11.37 -9.82 -5.42
C PRO A 226 -12.80 -9.43 -5.01
N THR A 227 -13.74 -9.46 -5.96
CA THR A 227 -15.12 -8.98 -5.75
C THR A 227 -15.94 -9.80 -4.76
N ASP A 228 -15.49 -11.02 -4.46
CA ASP A 228 -16.28 -12.03 -3.74
C ASP A 228 -15.76 -12.27 -2.32
N THR A 229 -14.66 -11.62 -1.95
CA THR A 229 -13.99 -11.83 -0.66
C THR A 229 -13.98 -10.54 0.17
N VAL A 230 -14.06 -10.69 1.49
CA VAL A 230 -13.77 -9.63 2.46
C VAL A 230 -12.57 -10.10 3.29
N LEU A 231 -11.60 -9.22 3.50
CA LEU A 231 -10.43 -9.51 4.32
C LEU A 231 -10.52 -8.72 5.62
N LEU A 232 -10.38 -9.40 6.76
CA LEU A 232 -10.28 -8.78 8.08
C LEU A 232 -8.88 -9.06 8.60
N VAL A 233 -8.23 -8.02 9.11
CA VAL A 233 -6.82 -8.06 9.50
C VAL A 233 -6.66 -7.43 10.88
N ALA A 234 -5.82 -8.05 11.71
CA ALA A 234 -5.43 -7.56 13.02
C ALA A 234 -4.47 -6.35 12.92
N SER A 235 -3.86 -5.94 14.03
CA SER A 235 -2.87 -4.86 14.03
C SER A 235 -1.71 -5.16 13.06
N PRO A 236 -1.22 -4.18 12.27
CA PRO A 236 -0.13 -4.39 11.31
C PRO A 236 1.12 -5.04 11.91
N GLU A 237 1.44 -4.74 13.17
CA GLU A 237 2.57 -5.31 13.90
C GLU A 237 2.46 -6.83 14.10
N THR A 238 1.23 -7.33 14.21
CA THR A 238 0.95 -8.76 14.50
C THR A 238 0.75 -9.60 13.25
N VAL A 239 0.43 -8.97 12.12
CA VAL A 239 0.04 -9.66 10.87
C VAL A 239 1.27 -10.04 10.06
N GLY A 240 2.26 -9.14 10.01
CA GLY A 240 3.51 -9.41 9.32
C GLY A 240 4.24 -8.15 8.90
N ALA A 241 5.50 -8.35 8.52
CA ALA A 241 6.37 -7.30 8.04
C ALA A 241 6.44 -7.27 6.50
N PHE A 242 6.54 -6.07 5.96
CA PHE A 242 6.71 -5.78 4.54
C PHE A 242 8.09 -5.15 4.33
N PRO A 243 9.11 -5.97 3.98
CA PRO A 243 10.47 -5.48 3.77
C PRO A 243 10.60 -4.70 2.46
N ILE A 244 11.07 -3.46 2.54
CA ILE A 244 11.39 -2.61 1.39
C ILE A 244 12.91 -2.38 1.36
N ARG A 245 13.57 -2.73 0.25
CA ARG A 245 15.02 -2.50 0.07
C ARG A 245 15.36 -1.14 -0.51
N GLN A 246 14.54 -0.71 -1.46
CA GLN A 246 14.69 0.55 -2.17
C GLN A 246 13.28 1.05 -2.43
N ASP A 247 13.01 2.29 -2.01
CA ASP A 247 11.75 2.94 -2.33
C ASP A 247 11.77 3.38 -3.81
N ILE A 248 10.64 3.89 -4.29
CA ILE A 248 10.41 4.20 -5.71
C ILE A 248 11.51 5.12 -6.26
N THR A 249 12.28 4.61 -7.22
CA THR A 249 13.31 5.38 -7.94
C THR A 249 13.02 5.43 -9.43
N VAL A 250 13.53 6.47 -10.10
CA VAL A 250 13.34 6.69 -11.53
C VAL A 250 14.70 6.75 -12.20
N LEU A 251 14.91 5.88 -13.18
CA LEU A 251 16.08 5.91 -14.06
C LEU A 251 15.64 6.29 -15.49
N PRO A 252 16.36 7.20 -16.17
CA PRO A 252 16.14 7.44 -17.59
C PRO A 252 16.57 6.21 -18.40
N ALA A 253 15.74 5.79 -19.33
CA ALA A 253 15.93 4.61 -20.18
C ALA A 253 15.63 4.99 -21.64
N ASP A 254 16.38 5.96 -22.14
CA ASP A 254 16.20 6.49 -23.49
C ASP A 254 16.78 5.54 -24.54
N ASP A 255 15.98 5.23 -25.57
CA ASP A 255 16.41 4.43 -26.73
C ASP A 255 16.50 5.34 -27.97
N PRO A 256 17.68 5.93 -28.23
CA PRO A 256 17.87 6.86 -29.34
C PRO A 256 17.65 6.21 -30.71
N LYS A 257 17.80 4.87 -30.81
CA LYS A 257 17.57 4.13 -32.07
C LYS A 257 16.09 4.12 -32.46
N LYS A 258 15.19 4.22 -31.48
CA LYS A 258 13.74 4.18 -31.72
C LYS A 258 13.08 5.56 -31.66
N LEU A 259 13.86 6.63 -31.45
CA LEU A 259 13.36 7.99 -31.24
C LEU A 259 12.31 8.03 -30.09
N ARG A 260 12.58 7.30 -29.01
CA ARG A 260 11.71 7.22 -27.83
C ARG A 260 12.47 7.69 -26.60
N LEU A 261 11.78 8.49 -25.79
CA LEU A 261 12.20 8.78 -24.43
C LEU A 261 11.50 7.79 -23.51
N GLY A 262 12.24 7.25 -22.56
CA GLY A 262 11.74 6.20 -21.67
C GLY A 262 12.24 6.44 -20.26
N TRP A 263 11.45 6.00 -19.29
CA TRP A 263 11.88 5.92 -17.90
C TRP A 263 11.68 4.50 -17.43
N VAL A 264 12.57 4.02 -16.57
CA VAL A 264 12.35 2.83 -15.77
C VAL A 264 12.08 3.31 -14.36
N ILE A 265 10.89 3.00 -13.86
CA ILE A 265 10.51 3.23 -12.47
C ILE A 265 10.50 1.86 -11.80
N TYR A 266 11.20 1.73 -10.68
CA TYR A 266 11.26 0.51 -9.88
C TYR A 266 11.42 0.84 -8.39
#